data_AF-A0A960M044-F1
#
_entry.id   AF-A0A960M044-F1
#
_cell.length_a   1.000
_cell.length_b   1.000
_cell.length_c   1.000
_cell.angle_alpha   90.00
_cell.angle_beta   90.00
_cell.angle_gamma   90.00
#
_symmetry.space_group_name_H-M   'P 1'
#
loop_
_entity.id
_entity.type
_entity.pdbx_description
1 polymer ?
#
loop_
_entity_poly.entity_id
_entity_poly.type
_entity_poly.pdbx_seq_one_letter_code
_entity_poly.pdbx_strand_id
1 'polypeptide(L)'
;MKRTIYYYSRTFKGSIREGVLLRLESENGKIGWGEVAPLPGFSQETLNEAISDLIEGNDSSYPSVQWGLAAAMLDLLDPLEIDAIPIRILEKEKIKIGHLTLQEAIKKVEKSDCSGVDMNQKWKLQEAITFAKHFPNLDYFEEPLKPGENPSAFPHPVALDESLRSGENPPYPHVKMHIIKPMLHGYPLPKKVKGVDFILSSSYESELGIYQLAKLAYRLKLPLKPMGLGTCHLFEDSLFEEEPYYKNGMLHFPKEWRLKMDRLQVILDECI
;
A
#
# COMPACT_ATOMS: atom_id res chain seq x y z
N MET A 1 19.31 4.34 -22.26
CA MET A 1 18.39 3.42 -21.54
C MET A 1 17.03 3.46 -22.23
N LYS A 2 16.40 2.33 -22.55
CA LYS A 2 15.06 2.30 -23.13
C LYS A 2 14.00 2.35 -22.03
N ARG A 3 12.91 3.10 -22.25
CA ARG A 3 11.74 3.19 -21.37
C ARG A 3 10.47 2.87 -22.15
N THR A 4 9.62 2.03 -21.57
CA THR A 4 8.29 1.73 -22.10
C THR A 4 7.23 1.91 -21.00
N ILE A 5 6.11 2.53 -21.33
CA ILE A 5 4.97 2.72 -20.42
C ILE A 5 3.74 2.00 -20.99
N TYR A 6 3.14 1.12 -20.18
CA TYR A 6 1.95 0.36 -20.53
C TYR A 6 0.79 0.78 -19.65
N TYR A 7 -0.31 1.24 -20.23
CA TYR A 7 -1.58 1.41 -19.54
C TYR A 7 -2.28 0.07 -19.34
N TYR A 8 -2.96 -0.07 -18.21
CA TYR A 8 -3.88 -1.17 -17.93
C TYR A 8 -5.12 -0.66 -17.20
N SER A 9 -6.20 -1.44 -17.28
CA SER A 9 -7.37 -1.33 -16.42
C SER A 9 -7.84 -2.70 -15.95
N ARG A 10 -8.37 -2.77 -14.73
CA ARG A 10 -8.87 -3.98 -14.09
C ARG A 10 -10.19 -3.74 -13.40
N THR A 11 -10.96 -4.81 -13.19
CA THR A 11 -12.20 -4.74 -12.42
C THR A 11 -11.92 -5.02 -10.95
N PHE A 12 -12.34 -4.10 -10.09
CA PHE A 12 -12.15 -4.15 -8.64
C PHE A 12 -13.48 -3.83 -7.96
N LYS A 13 -14.11 -4.83 -7.34
CA LYS A 13 -15.36 -4.69 -6.58
C LYS A 13 -16.46 -3.93 -7.35
N GLY A 14 -16.69 -4.27 -8.62
CA GLY A 14 -17.67 -3.59 -9.48
C GLY A 14 -17.30 -2.16 -9.90
N SER A 15 -16.06 -1.73 -9.68
CA SER A 15 -15.47 -0.49 -10.18
C SER A 15 -14.27 -0.79 -11.07
N ILE A 16 -13.73 0.22 -11.74
CA ILE A 16 -12.50 0.10 -12.53
C ILE A 16 -11.32 0.66 -11.76
N ARG A 17 -10.21 -0.06 -11.79
CA ARG A 17 -8.93 0.34 -11.25
C ARG A 17 -7.91 0.40 -12.39
N GLU A 18 -7.32 1.56 -12.57
CA GLU A 18 -6.40 1.84 -13.69
C GLU A 18 -5.01 2.17 -13.16
N GLY A 19 -4.00 1.96 -14.00
CA GLY A 19 -2.61 2.29 -13.69
C GLY A 19 -1.72 2.13 -14.91
N VAL A 20 -0.43 2.35 -14.71
CA VAL A 20 0.60 2.06 -15.71
C VAL A 20 1.73 1.20 -15.16
N LEU A 21 2.25 0.32 -16.02
CA LEU A 21 3.50 -0.40 -15.79
C LEU A 21 4.62 0.36 -16.50
N LEU A 22 5.70 0.61 -15.77
CA LEU A 22 6.93 1.20 -16.27
C LEU A 22 7.97 0.11 -16.47
N ARG A 23 8.49 -0.02 -17.68
CA ARG A 23 9.61 -0.90 -18.02
C ARG A 23 10.84 -0.06 -18.34
N LEU A 24 11.92 -0.24 -17.59
CA LEU A 24 13.23 0.32 -17.89
C LEU A 24 14.15 -0.78 -18.40
N GLU A 25 14.87 -0.52 -19.48
CA GLU A 25 15.84 -1.44 -20.06
C GLU A 25 17.17 -0.72 -20.28
N SER A 26 18.21 -1.19 -19.61
CA SER A 26 19.56 -0.63 -19.77
C SER A 26 20.22 -1.11 -21.06
N GLU A 27 21.32 -0.46 -21.46
CA GLU A 27 22.05 -0.79 -22.69
C GLU A 27 22.63 -2.22 -22.72
N ASN A 28 22.84 -2.83 -21.55
CA ASN A 28 23.31 -4.22 -21.43
C ASN A 28 22.16 -5.24 -21.36
N GLY A 29 20.92 -4.82 -21.59
CA GLY A 29 19.74 -5.68 -21.62
C GLY A 29 19.13 -6.01 -20.25
N LYS A 30 19.65 -5.48 -19.14
CA LYS A 30 18.95 -5.59 -17.84
C LYS A 30 17.63 -4.84 -17.90
N ILE A 31 16.61 -5.41 -17.25
CA ILE A 31 15.25 -4.87 -17.21
C ILE A 31 14.84 -4.64 -15.75
N GLY A 32 14.19 -3.52 -15.47
CA GLY A 32 13.52 -3.25 -14.21
C GLY A 32 12.08 -2.79 -14.42
N TRP A 33 11.21 -3.17 -13.50
CA TRP A 33 9.77 -2.89 -13.60
C TRP A 33 9.27 -2.05 -12.43
N GLY A 34 8.45 -1.05 -12.77
CA GLY A 34 7.77 -0.11 -11.88
C GLY A 34 6.26 -0.17 -12.10
N GLU A 35 5.47 0.19 -11.09
CA GLU A 35 4.04 0.43 -11.25
C GLU A 35 3.69 1.81 -10.72
N VAL A 36 2.86 2.54 -11.47
CA VAL A 36 2.29 3.82 -11.09
C VAL A 36 0.78 3.69 -11.18
N ALA A 37 0.13 3.64 -10.04
CA ALA A 37 -1.32 3.49 -9.93
C ALA A 37 -1.83 4.40 -8.80
N PRO A 38 -2.01 5.71 -9.03
CA PRO A 38 -2.62 6.60 -8.03
C PRO A 38 -3.99 6.07 -7.60
N LEU A 39 -4.31 6.12 -6.31
CA LEU A 39 -5.59 5.64 -5.77
C LEU A 39 -6.60 6.80 -5.72
N PRO A 40 -7.71 6.77 -6.49
CA PRO A 40 -8.67 7.86 -6.52
C PRO A 40 -9.21 8.24 -5.14
N GLY A 41 -9.18 9.55 -4.84
CA GLY A 41 -9.61 10.10 -3.54
C GLY A 41 -8.59 9.96 -2.39
N PHE A 42 -7.45 9.30 -2.62
CA PHE A 42 -6.39 9.12 -1.61
C PHE A 42 -5.01 9.59 -2.07
N SER A 43 -4.66 9.39 -3.34
CA SER A 43 -3.47 9.96 -3.96
C SER A 43 -3.62 11.47 -4.17
N GLN A 44 -2.50 12.17 -4.28
CA GLN A 44 -2.46 13.62 -4.53
C GLN A 44 -2.75 13.94 -5.99
N GLU A 45 -2.44 12.98 -6.87
CA GLU A 45 -2.48 13.06 -8.31
C GLU A 45 -3.51 12.09 -8.90
N THR A 46 -4.01 12.45 -10.08
CA THR A 46 -4.77 11.57 -10.96
C THR A 46 -3.84 10.71 -11.82
N LEU A 47 -4.38 9.65 -12.43
CA LEU A 47 -3.61 8.82 -13.36
C LEU A 47 -3.08 9.63 -14.57
N ASN A 48 -3.88 10.57 -15.09
CA ASN A 48 -3.46 11.39 -16.22
C ASN A 48 -2.30 12.32 -15.86
N GLU A 49 -2.34 12.95 -14.68
CA GLU A 49 -1.22 13.77 -14.18
C GLU A 49 0.03 12.91 -13.99
N ALA A 50 -0.11 11.73 -13.39
CA ALA A 50 1.00 10.79 -13.20
C ALA A 50 1.61 10.33 -14.53
N ILE A 51 0.80 10.08 -15.57
CA ILE A 51 1.27 9.71 -16.91
C ILE A 51 2.00 10.87 -17.58
N SER A 52 1.45 12.09 -17.52
CA SER A 52 2.11 13.28 -18.10
C SER A 52 3.48 13.49 -17.47
N ASP A 53 3.53 13.44 -16.14
CA ASP A 53 4.75 13.62 -15.36
C ASP A 53 5.80 12.52 -15.66
N LEU A 54 5.35 11.25 -15.79
CA LEU A 54 6.22 10.16 -16.25
C LEU A 54 6.81 10.43 -17.63
N ILE A 55 6.03 10.94 -18.59
CA ILE A 55 6.48 11.22 -19.96
C ILE A 55 7.49 12.38 -19.95
N GLU A 56 7.19 13.47 -19.25
CA GLU A 56 8.02 14.68 -19.18
C GLU A 56 9.38 14.47 -18.48
N GLY A 57 9.48 13.46 -17.61
CA GLY A 57 10.73 12.78 -17.31
C GLY A 57 11.73 13.52 -16.43
N ASN A 58 11.29 14.22 -15.37
CA ASN A 58 12.19 14.79 -14.35
C ASN A 58 11.54 14.80 -12.95
N ASP A 59 12.38 14.67 -11.90
CA ASP A 59 12.09 14.82 -10.45
C ASP A 59 10.62 15.06 -10.08
N SER A 60 9.84 13.98 -10.16
CA SER A 60 8.41 14.01 -9.87
C SER A 60 8.14 14.43 -8.43
N SER A 61 7.11 15.25 -8.23
CA SER A 61 6.53 15.52 -6.90
C SER A 61 5.40 14.55 -6.54
N TYR A 62 4.95 13.73 -7.50
CA TYR A 62 3.82 12.83 -7.31
C TYR A 62 4.24 11.51 -6.65
N PRO A 63 3.65 11.16 -5.48
CA PRO A 63 4.01 9.96 -4.74
C PRO A 63 4.00 8.66 -5.56
N SER A 64 2.96 8.42 -6.36
CA SER A 64 2.87 7.19 -7.15
C SER A 64 3.98 7.10 -8.19
N VAL A 65 4.32 8.23 -8.83
CA VAL A 65 5.37 8.32 -9.85
C VAL A 65 6.75 8.12 -9.23
N GLN A 66 7.02 8.80 -8.11
CA GLN A 66 8.25 8.60 -7.33
C GLN A 66 8.45 7.13 -6.96
N TRP A 67 7.39 6.47 -6.47
CA TRP A 67 7.45 5.06 -6.14
C TRP A 67 7.66 4.17 -7.37
N GLY A 68 6.90 4.36 -8.44
CA GLY A 68 7.03 3.54 -9.64
C GLY A 68 8.41 3.64 -10.29
N LEU A 69 8.98 4.86 -10.36
CA LEU A 69 10.35 5.07 -10.83
C LEU A 69 11.38 4.41 -9.92
N ALA A 70 11.24 4.58 -8.59
CA ALA A 70 12.14 3.96 -7.61
C ALA A 70 12.07 2.44 -7.67
N ALA A 71 10.88 1.85 -7.78
CA ALA A 71 10.69 0.42 -7.91
C ALA A 71 11.33 -0.13 -9.19
N ALA A 72 11.13 0.53 -10.33
CA ALA A 72 11.76 0.15 -11.60
C ALA A 72 13.29 0.22 -11.51
N MET A 73 13.82 1.30 -10.92
CA MET A 73 15.26 1.48 -10.78
C MET A 73 15.88 0.48 -9.80
N LEU A 74 15.22 0.19 -8.68
CA LEU A 74 15.66 -0.85 -7.74
C LEU A 74 15.72 -2.22 -8.42
N ASP A 75 14.73 -2.56 -9.23
CA ASP A 75 14.68 -3.84 -9.93
C ASP A 75 15.71 -3.93 -11.06
N LEU A 76 16.01 -2.81 -11.72
CA LEU A 76 17.05 -2.72 -12.75
C LEU A 76 18.47 -2.87 -12.18
N LEU A 77 18.74 -2.17 -11.07
CA LEU A 77 20.09 -2.06 -10.50
C LEU A 77 20.44 -3.25 -9.59
N ASP A 78 19.47 -3.74 -8.84
CA ASP A 78 19.60 -4.86 -7.89
C ASP A 78 18.46 -5.86 -8.12
N PRO A 79 18.47 -6.63 -9.23
CA PRO A 79 17.44 -7.60 -9.52
C PRO A 79 17.28 -8.59 -8.37
N LEU A 80 16.05 -8.75 -7.90
CA LEU A 80 15.72 -9.64 -6.80
C LEU A 80 14.54 -10.51 -7.20
N GLU A 81 14.72 -11.82 -7.11
CA GLU A 81 13.66 -12.81 -7.25
C GLU A 81 13.32 -13.39 -5.87
N ILE A 82 12.02 -13.45 -5.56
CA ILE A 82 11.52 -14.06 -4.32
C ILE A 82 10.39 -15.03 -4.66
N ASP A 83 10.52 -16.28 -4.23
CA ASP A 83 9.49 -17.30 -4.44
C ASP A 83 8.26 -17.08 -3.55
N ALA A 84 8.51 -16.56 -2.34
CA ALA A 84 7.48 -16.28 -1.37
C ALA A 84 7.97 -15.28 -0.34
N ILE A 85 7.02 -14.56 0.26
CA ILE A 85 7.25 -13.80 1.49
C ILE A 85 6.31 -14.31 2.59
N PRO A 86 6.83 -14.62 3.79
CA PRO A 86 5.99 -14.82 4.96
C PRO A 86 5.25 -13.53 5.27
N ILE A 87 3.99 -13.48 4.87
CA ILE A 87 3.04 -12.47 5.31
C ILE A 87 1.99 -13.20 6.11
N ARG A 88 1.71 -12.71 7.31
CA ARG A 88 0.35 -12.89 7.80
C ARG A 88 -0.49 -11.98 6.93
N ILE A 89 -1.30 -12.55 6.04
CA ILE A 89 -2.44 -11.79 5.55
C ILE A 89 -3.22 -11.43 6.80
N LEU A 90 -3.63 -10.17 6.92
CA LEU A 90 -4.62 -9.79 7.92
C LEU A 90 -5.94 -10.48 7.51
N GLU A 91 -6.04 -11.78 7.77
CA GLU A 91 -7.23 -12.61 7.49
C GLU A 91 -8.41 -12.11 8.30
N LYS A 92 -8.13 -11.47 9.45
CA LYS A 92 -9.09 -10.66 10.19
C LYS A 92 -9.14 -9.27 9.55
N GLU A 93 -10.16 -9.03 8.73
CA GLU A 93 -10.38 -7.75 8.08
C GLU A 93 -10.37 -6.62 9.12
N LYS A 94 -9.45 -5.67 8.94
CA LYS A 94 -9.52 -4.38 9.63
C LYS A 94 -10.86 -3.74 9.30
N ILE A 95 -11.65 -3.43 10.31
CA ILE A 95 -13.00 -2.89 10.10
C ILE A 95 -12.95 -1.38 10.04
N LYS A 96 -13.46 -0.81 8.95
CA LYS A 96 -13.65 0.64 8.86
C LYS A 96 -14.88 1.10 9.66
N ILE A 97 -14.65 1.97 10.63
CA ILE A 97 -15.65 2.55 11.53
C ILE A 97 -15.63 4.08 11.56
N GLY A 98 -14.67 4.74 10.90
CA GLY A 98 -14.56 6.21 10.89
C GLY A 98 -15.83 6.95 10.46
N HIS A 99 -16.65 6.35 9.58
CA HIS A 99 -17.90 6.93 9.08
C HIS A 99 -19.13 6.66 9.96
N LEU A 100 -18.97 5.86 11.03
CA LEU A 100 -20.07 5.42 11.89
C LEU A 100 -20.17 6.27 13.15
N THR A 101 -21.37 6.35 13.72
CA THR A 101 -21.53 6.82 15.09
C THR A 101 -20.92 5.81 16.09
N LEU A 102 -20.66 6.26 17.32
CA LEU A 102 -20.14 5.40 18.39
C LEU A 102 -20.96 4.10 18.57
N GLN A 103 -22.29 4.21 18.60
CA GLN A 103 -23.16 3.06 18.82
C GLN A 103 -23.17 2.09 17.64
N GLU A 104 -23.14 2.60 16.40
CA GLU A 104 -23.08 1.77 15.19
C GLU A 104 -21.74 1.05 15.08
N ALA A 105 -20.64 1.73 15.39
CA ALA A 105 -19.32 1.14 15.42
C ALA A 105 -19.23 0.01 16.44
N ILE A 106 -19.76 0.20 17.67
CA ILE A 106 -19.83 -0.86 18.69
C ILE A 106 -20.59 -2.07 18.15
N LYS A 107 -21.81 -1.87 17.64
CA LYS A 107 -22.63 -2.97 17.09
C LYS A 107 -21.94 -3.71 15.94
N LYS A 108 -21.18 -3.00 15.11
CA LYS A 108 -20.44 -3.58 13.98
C LYS A 108 -19.29 -4.44 14.49
N VAL A 109 -18.49 -3.93 15.43
CA VAL A 109 -17.30 -4.63 15.94
C VAL A 109 -17.66 -5.81 16.84
N GLU A 110 -18.73 -5.73 17.63
CA GLU A 110 -19.24 -6.88 18.43
C GLU A 110 -19.57 -8.11 17.59
N LYS A 111 -19.95 -7.91 16.33
CA LYS A 111 -20.35 -8.99 15.40
C LYS A 111 -19.20 -9.48 14.52
N SER A 112 -17.99 -8.99 14.76
CA SER A 112 -16.88 -9.21 13.83
C SER A 112 -15.67 -9.79 14.55
N ASP A 113 -14.94 -10.65 13.86
CA ASP A 113 -13.66 -11.16 14.35
C ASP A 113 -12.51 -10.30 13.78
N CYS A 114 -12.25 -9.15 14.40
CA CYS A 114 -11.16 -8.26 14.01
C CYS A 114 -10.10 -8.08 15.11
N SER A 115 -8.85 -7.89 14.71
CA SER A 115 -7.77 -7.51 15.61
C SER A 115 -7.64 -6.00 15.78
N GLY A 116 -8.15 -5.20 14.84
CA GLY A 116 -8.04 -3.74 14.87
C GLY A 116 -9.10 -3.06 14.02
N VAL A 117 -9.20 -1.74 14.17
CA VAL A 117 -10.21 -0.91 13.51
C VAL A 117 -9.59 0.29 12.79
N ASP A 118 -10.24 0.74 11.72
CA ASP A 118 -9.95 1.99 11.01
C ASP A 118 -10.88 3.11 11.46
N MET A 119 -10.34 4.16 12.05
CA MET A 119 -11.12 5.34 12.43
C MET A 119 -10.94 6.51 11.45
N ASN A 120 -10.02 6.38 10.47
CA ASN A 120 -9.77 7.31 9.35
C ASN A 120 -9.77 8.80 9.76
N GLN A 121 -9.19 9.14 10.91
CA GLN A 121 -9.12 10.50 11.46
C GLN A 121 -10.49 11.22 11.59
N LYS A 122 -11.54 10.52 12.00
CA LYS A 122 -12.90 11.11 12.08
C LYS A 122 -13.42 11.40 13.48
N TRP A 123 -12.86 10.78 14.52
CA TRP A 123 -13.50 10.78 15.83
C TRP A 123 -12.90 11.81 16.79
N LYS A 124 -13.72 12.29 17.73
CA LYS A 124 -13.23 13.11 18.85
C LYS A 124 -12.54 12.22 19.89
N LEU A 125 -11.63 12.80 20.67
CA LEU A 125 -10.86 12.08 21.70
C LEU A 125 -11.76 11.29 22.66
N GLN A 126 -12.81 11.91 23.19
CA GLN A 126 -13.68 11.25 24.16
C GLN A 126 -14.49 10.10 23.55
N GLU A 127 -14.94 10.23 22.30
CA GLU A 127 -15.66 9.17 21.60
C GLU A 127 -14.73 7.98 21.32
N ALA A 128 -13.51 8.26 20.86
CA ALA A 128 -12.50 7.23 20.60
C ALA A 128 -12.07 6.51 21.88
N ILE A 129 -11.86 7.22 22.99
CA ILE A 129 -11.56 6.59 24.29
C ILE A 129 -12.74 5.73 24.76
N THR A 130 -13.97 6.22 24.61
CA THR A 130 -15.17 5.47 25.01
C THR A 130 -15.30 4.18 24.21
N PHE A 131 -15.09 4.24 22.89
CA PHE A 131 -15.06 3.07 22.03
C PHE A 131 -13.95 2.09 22.42
N ALA A 132 -12.72 2.59 22.60
CA ALA A 132 -11.58 1.74 22.93
C ALA A 132 -11.75 1.01 24.28
N LYS A 133 -12.36 1.66 25.28
CA LYS A 133 -12.72 1.03 26.56
C LYS A 133 -13.72 -0.11 26.42
N HIS A 134 -14.62 -0.04 25.44
CA HIS A 134 -15.60 -1.11 25.16
C HIS A 134 -14.93 -2.35 24.56
N PHE A 135 -13.80 -2.16 23.85
CA PHE A 135 -13.06 -3.24 23.20
C PHE A 135 -11.58 -3.29 23.65
N PRO A 136 -11.31 -3.63 24.93
CA PRO A 136 -9.95 -3.61 25.48
C PRO A 136 -9.00 -4.64 24.85
N ASN A 137 -9.54 -5.62 24.12
CA ASN A 137 -8.78 -6.70 23.47
C ASN A 137 -8.39 -6.38 22.01
N LEU A 138 -8.79 -5.23 21.45
CA LEU A 138 -8.30 -4.83 20.13
C LEU A 138 -6.80 -4.54 20.20
N ASP A 139 -6.06 -5.07 19.24
CA ASP A 139 -4.61 -4.96 19.15
C ASP A 139 -4.15 -3.52 18.84
N TYR A 140 -4.97 -2.75 18.14
CA TYR A 140 -4.67 -1.38 17.74
C TYR A 140 -5.91 -0.62 17.23
N PHE A 141 -5.80 0.71 17.24
CA PHE A 141 -6.74 1.66 16.64
C PHE A 141 -5.99 2.46 15.58
N GLU A 142 -6.40 2.38 14.33
CA GLU A 142 -5.75 3.11 13.24
C GLU A 142 -6.36 4.49 13.08
N GLU A 143 -5.50 5.52 13.10
CA GLU A 143 -5.86 6.93 12.94
C GLU A 143 -7.08 7.36 13.77
N PRO A 144 -7.03 7.19 15.12
CA PRO A 144 -8.20 7.27 15.97
C PRO A 144 -8.87 8.65 16.00
N LEU A 145 -8.08 9.72 15.86
CA LEU A 145 -8.54 11.08 16.13
C LEU A 145 -8.57 11.94 14.89
N LYS A 146 -9.58 12.79 14.79
CA LYS A 146 -9.60 13.86 13.81
C LYS A 146 -8.55 14.94 14.09
N PRO A 147 -8.14 15.71 13.07
CA PRO A 147 -7.24 16.84 13.26
C PRO A 147 -7.74 17.82 14.32
N GLY A 148 -6.83 18.31 15.17
CA GLY A 148 -7.10 19.27 16.25
C GLY A 148 -7.44 18.67 17.62
N GLU A 149 -7.71 17.37 17.71
CA GLU A 149 -7.78 16.67 19.01
C GLU A 149 -6.38 16.45 19.60
N ASN A 150 -6.27 16.15 20.89
CA ASN A 150 -4.98 15.91 21.57
C ASN A 150 -4.56 14.42 21.51
N PRO A 151 -3.58 14.04 20.66
CA PRO A 151 -3.16 12.65 20.50
C PRO A 151 -2.49 12.07 21.76
N SER A 152 -1.78 12.91 22.51
CA SER A 152 -1.08 12.51 23.73
C SER A 152 -2.01 11.99 24.83
N ALA A 153 -3.31 12.27 24.73
CA ALA A 153 -4.32 11.85 25.69
C ALA A 153 -5.04 10.53 25.31
N PHE A 154 -4.74 9.92 24.16
CA PHE A 154 -5.33 8.64 23.76
C PHE A 154 -4.47 7.47 24.26
N PRO A 155 -4.93 6.67 25.25
CA PRO A 155 -4.07 5.76 26.01
C PRO A 155 -4.00 4.33 25.44
N HIS A 156 -4.40 4.11 24.18
CA HIS A 156 -4.45 2.78 23.57
C HIS A 156 -3.47 2.65 22.41
N PRO A 157 -3.09 1.43 21.98
CA PRO A 157 -2.16 1.23 20.88
C PRO A 157 -2.67 1.81 19.56
N VAL A 158 -1.83 2.58 18.86
CA VAL A 158 -2.18 3.27 17.62
C VAL A 158 -1.41 2.72 16.43
N ALA A 159 -2.10 2.59 15.29
CA ALA A 159 -1.49 2.49 13.98
C ALA A 159 -1.62 3.84 13.26
N LEU A 160 -0.52 4.32 12.65
CA LEU A 160 -0.51 5.53 11.84
C LEU A 160 -0.44 5.17 10.35
N ASP A 161 -1.28 5.80 9.54
CA ASP A 161 -1.36 5.68 8.07
C ASP A 161 -1.49 7.09 7.48
N GLU A 162 -2.70 7.67 7.52
CA GLU A 162 -2.97 8.96 6.91
C GLU A 162 -2.07 10.12 7.40
N SER A 163 -1.72 10.16 8.69
CA SER A 163 -0.84 11.22 9.23
C SER A 163 0.58 11.15 8.67
N LEU A 164 1.08 9.96 8.36
CA LEU A 164 2.44 9.80 7.82
C LEU A 164 2.57 10.35 6.40
N ARG A 165 1.45 10.41 5.65
CA ARG A 165 1.42 10.95 4.29
C ARG A 165 1.58 12.46 4.26
N SER A 166 1.09 13.18 5.27
CA SER A 166 1.29 14.63 5.42
C SER A 166 2.64 15.00 6.07
N GLY A 167 3.49 13.99 6.37
CA GLY A 167 4.73 14.19 7.10
C GLY A 167 4.52 14.46 8.59
N GLU A 168 3.31 14.28 9.11
CA GLU A 168 3.00 14.43 10.52
C GLU A 168 3.37 13.17 11.29
N ASN A 169 3.84 13.36 12.53
CA ASN A 169 4.03 12.28 13.49
C ASN A 169 3.34 12.67 14.81
N PRO A 170 2.02 12.48 14.91
CA PRO A 170 1.25 12.90 16.08
C PRO A 170 1.75 12.19 17.35
N PRO A 171 1.85 12.89 18.49
CA PRO A 171 2.50 12.40 19.71
C PRO A 171 1.63 11.41 20.51
N TYR A 172 1.10 10.38 19.87
CA TYR A 172 0.41 9.29 20.58
C TYR A 172 1.39 8.56 21.52
N PRO A 173 0.99 8.24 22.77
CA PRO A 173 1.89 7.61 23.73
C PRO A 173 2.25 6.15 23.37
N HIS A 174 1.43 5.49 22.55
CA HIS A 174 1.54 4.06 22.25
C HIS A 174 1.44 3.78 20.74
N VAL A 175 2.27 4.43 19.92
CA VAL A 175 2.36 4.07 18.49
C VAL A 175 2.94 2.66 18.35
N LYS A 176 2.11 1.72 17.89
CA LYS A 176 2.48 0.31 17.69
C LYS A 176 3.07 0.09 16.31
N MET A 177 2.51 0.74 15.29
CA MET A 177 2.93 0.54 13.91
C MET A 177 2.72 1.79 13.04
N HIS A 178 3.59 1.92 12.05
CA HIS A 178 3.46 2.80 10.90
C HIS A 178 3.09 1.96 9.69
N ILE A 179 1.98 2.30 9.06
CA ILE A 179 1.48 1.68 7.83
C ILE A 179 1.95 2.55 6.68
N ILE A 180 2.77 1.94 5.83
CA ILE A 180 3.48 2.60 4.76
C ILE A 180 2.95 2.03 3.46
N LYS A 181 2.34 2.91 2.69
CA LYS A 181 1.81 2.66 1.35
C LYS A 181 2.66 3.46 0.36
N PRO A 182 3.73 2.88 -0.22
CA PRO A 182 4.63 3.62 -1.12
C PRO A 182 3.89 4.38 -2.22
N MET A 183 2.82 3.82 -2.78
CA MET A 183 1.98 4.47 -3.77
C MET A 183 1.34 5.81 -3.31
N LEU A 184 1.15 5.99 -1.99
CA LEU A 184 0.59 7.22 -1.40
C LEU A 184 1.65 8.08 -0.70
N HIS A 185 2.76 7.48 -0.28
CA HIS A 185 3.82 8.15 0.49
C HIS A 185 4.96 8.65 -0.40
N GLY A 186 5.13 8.06 -1.58
CA GLY A 186 6.22 8.37 -2.49
C GLY A 186 7.52 7.70 -2.10
N TYR A 187 8.60 8.20 -2.70
CA TYR A 187 9.96 7.75 -2.43
C TYR A 187 10.88 8.98 -2.36
N PRO A 188 11.81 9.07 -1.37
CA PRO A 188 12.14 8.07 -0.35
C PRO A 188 11.02 7.85 0.68
N LEU A 189 10.94 6.63 1.20
CA LEU A 189 9.93 6.25 2.19
C LEU A 189 10.12 6.98 3.53
N PRO A 190 9.05 7.12 4.34
CA PRO A 190 9.17 7.55 5.73
C PRO A 190 10.20 6.72 6.51
N LYS A 191 10.93 7.38 7.41
CA LYS A 191 11.98 6.73 8.20
C LYS A 191 11.38 5.73 9.19
N LYS A 192 12.04 4.58 9.35
CA LYS A 192 11.73 3.61 10.40
C LYS A 192 11.97 4.22 11.78
N VAL A 193 11.07 3.95 12.73
CA VAL A 193 11.20 4.36 14.12
C VAL A 193 11.49 3.12 14.98
N LYS A 194 12.50 3.20 15.85
CA LYS A 194 12.88 2.07 16.72
C LYS A 194 11.73 1.76 17.68
N GLY A 195 11.33 0.49 17.74
CA GLY A 195 10.25 0.02 18.61
C GLY A 195 8.85 0.19 18.02
N VAL A 196 8.72 0.76 16.83
CA VAL A 196 7.46 0.87 16.08
C VAL A 196 7.55 -0.03 14.86
N ASP A 197 6.51 -0.82 14.62
CA ASP A 197 6.47 -1.71 13.46
C ASP A 197 6.33 -0.93 12.17
N PHE A 198 7.03 -1.37 11.13
CA PHE A 198 6.99 -0.76 9.81
C PHE A 198 6.28 -1.72 8.85
N ILE A 199 5.00 -1.46 8.60
CA ILE A 199 4.11 -2.35 7.87
C ILE A 199 3.96 -1.81 6.45
N LEU A 200 4.43 -2.57 5.46
CA LEU A 200 4.14 -2.25 4.06
C LEU A 200 2.72 -2.69 3.72
N SER A 201 1.97 -1.82 3.07
CA SER A 201 0.60 -2.08 2.65
C SER A 201 0.39 -1.67 1.19
N SER A 202 -0.43 -2.45 0.51
CA SER A 202 -0.96 -2.16 -0.81
C SER A 202 -1.97 -1.00 -0.75
N SER A 203 -2.03 -0.26 -1.85
CA SER A 203 -3.08 0.71 -2.21
C SER A 203 -3.92 0.18 -3.38
N TYR A 204 -4.12 -1.14 -3.43
CA TYR A 204 -4.80 -1.85 -4.52
C TYR A 204 -4.09 -1.67 -5.86
N GLU A 205 -2.78 -1.91 -5.88
CA GLU A 205 -1.95 -2.06 -7.08
C GLU A 205 -2.14 -3.44 -7.73
N SER A 206 -1.51 -3.65 -8.89
CA SER A 206 -1.49 -4.94 -9.58
C SER A 206 -0.59 -5.99 -8.88
N GLU A 207 -0.55 -7.19 -9.44
CA GLU A 207 0.35 -8.27 -8.99
C GLU A 207 1.82 -7.84 -9.04
N LEU A 208 2.20 -6.99 -10.01
CA LEU A 208 3.54 -6.40 -10.08
C LEU A 208 3.81 -5.52 -8.86
N GLY A 209 2.90 -4.60 -8.53
CA GLY A 209 3.00 -3.73 -7.37
C GLY A 209 3.09 -4.52 -6.07
N ILE A 210 2.30 -5.58 -5.92
CA ILE A 210 2.39 -6.49 -4.76
C ILE A 210 3.77 -7.16 -4.69
N TYR A 211 4.30 -7.62 -5.83
CA TYR A 211 5.63 -8.20 -5.88
C TYR A 211 6.72 -7.18 -5.52
N GLN A 212 6.63 -5.94 -6.00
CA GLN A 212 7.55 -4.85 -5.66
C GLN A 212 7.54 -4.54 -4.16
N LEU A 213 6.36 -4.51 -3.53
CA LEU A 213 6.25 -4.33 -2.08
C LEU A 213 6.90 -5.49 -1.30
N ALA A 214 6.75 -6.72 -1.78
CA ALA A 214 7.40 -7.88 -1.18
C ALA A 214 8.94 -7.83 -1.35
N LYS A 215 9.44 -7.47 -2.53
CA LYS A 215 10.88 -7.22 -2.75
C LYS A 215 11.40 -6.11 -1.85
N LEU A 216 10.65 -5.03 -1.69
CA LEU A 216 11.00 -3.93 -0.79
C LEU A 216 11.06 -4.39 0.67
N ALA A 217 10.09 -5.20 1.12
CA ALA A 217 10.11 -5.78 2.47
C ALA A 217 11.38 -6.59 2.73
N TYR A 218 11.80 -7.40 1.74
CA TYR A 218 13.03 -8.18 1.79
C TYR A 218 14.28 -7.28 1.84
N ARG A 219 14.40 -6.29 0.94
CA ARG A 219 15.52 -5.34 0.92
C ARG A 219 15.64 -4.57 2.24
N LEU A 220 14.50 -4.19 2.82
CA LEU A 220 14.42 -3.50 4.10
C LEU A 220 14.61 -4.44 5.31
N LYS A 221 14.76 -5.75 5.10
CA LYS A 221 14.87 -6.77 6.15
C LYS A 221 13.78 -6.63 7.20
N LEU A 222 12.54 -6.43 6.75
CA LEU A 222 11.40 -6.29 7.66
C LEU A 222 11.17 -7.61 8.41
N PRO A 223 10.83 -7.55 9.71
CA PRO A 223 10.54 -8.75 10.48
C PRO A 223 9.27 -9.44 9.95
N LEU A 224 9.13 -10.73 10.26
CA LEU A 224 7.98 -11.54 9.86
C LEU A 224 6.73 -11.13 10.65
N LYS A 225 6.03 -10.12 10.14
CA LYS A 225 4.82 -9.53 10.70
C LYS A 225 3.71 -9.48 9.65
N PRO A 226 2.44 -9.32 10.06
CA PRO A 226 1.37 -9.09 9.09
C PRO A 226 1.69 -7.91 8.17
N MET A 227 1.47 -8.07 6.88
CA MET A 227 1.66 -7.03 5.87
C MET A 227 0.38 -6.86 5.06
N GLY A 228 0.12 -5.65 4.58
CA GLY A 228 -1.06 -5.32 3.80
C GLY A 228 -0.96 -5.71 2.32
N LEU A 229 -0.39 -6.89 2.00
CA LEU A 229 -0.10 -7.30 0.62
C LEU A 229 -1.15 -8.23 0.00
N GLY A 230 -2.14 -8.67 0.78
CA GLY A 230 -3.14 -9.66 0.36
C GLY A 230 -4.30 -9.09 -0.44
N THR A 231 -4.08 -8.17 -1.39
CA THR A 231 -5.18 -7.49 -2.11
C THR A 231 -5.50 -8.06 -3.48
N CYS A 232 -4.64 -8.91 -4.07
CA CYS A 232 -4.84 -9.46 -5.43
C CYS A 232 -6.20 -10.15 -5.60
N HIS A 233 -6.66 -10.93 -4.61
CA HIS A 233 -7.93 -11.67 -4.66
C HIS A 233 -9.19 -10.77 -4.73
N LEU A 234 -9.05 -9.45 -4.58
CA LEU A 234 -10.15 -8.49 -4.68
C LEU A 234 -10.44 -8.03 -6.11
N PHE A 235 -9.59 -8.40 -7.06
CA PHE A 235 -9.76 -8.11 -8.49
C PHE A 235 -10.40 -9.30 -9.20
N GLU A 236 -11.22 -9.03 -10.21
CA GLU A 236 -11.95 -10.08 -10.96
C GLU A 236 -11.12 -10.69 -12.09
N ASP A 237 -10.00 -10.06 -12.42
CA ASP A 237 -9.13 -10.38 -13.54
C ASP A 237 -7.67 -10.07 -13.22
N SER A 238 -6.73 -10.65 -13.97
CA SER A 238 -5.28 -10.51 -13.74
C SER A 238 -4.52 -9.98 -14.96
N LEU A 239 -3.43 -9.23 -14.71
CA LEU A 239 -2.47 -8.79 -15.74
C LEU A 239 -1.46 -9.89 -16.14
N PHE A 240 -1.35 -10.95 -15.35
CA PHE A 240 -0.39 -12.02 -15.55
C PHE A 240 -1.08 -13.35 -15.85
N GLU A 241 -0.37 -14.26 -16.52
CA GLU A 241 -0.85 -15.64 -16.76
C GLU A 241 -1.02 -16.42 -15.45
N GLU A 242 -0.10 -16.23 -14.51
CA GLU A 242 -0.13 -16.82 -13.17
C GLU A 242 -0.23 -15.72 -12.11
N GLU A 243 -0.99 -15.98 -11.05
CA GLU A 243 -1.26 -15.02 -9.98
C GLU A 243 -0.52 -15.38 -8.68
N PRO A 244 -0.15 -14.37 -7.87
CA PRO A 244 0.27 -14.61 -6.50
C PRO A 244 -0.84 -15.31 -5.71
N TYR A 245 -0.47 -16.31 -4.90
CA TYR A 245 -1.43 -17.05 -4.10
C TYR A 245 -0.97 -17.19 -2.65
N TYR A 246 -1.95 -17.25 -1.75
CA TYR A 246 -1.68 -17.42 -0.33
C TYR A 246 -1.78 -18.89 0.08
N LYS A 247 -0.76 -19.37 0.80
CA LYS A 247 -0.74 -20.72 1.35
C LYS A 247 0.10 -20.76 2.63
N ASN A 248 -0.44 -21.35 3.69
CA ASN A 248 0.29 -21.59 4.96
C ASN A 248 0.98 -20.34 5.56
N GLY A 249 0.33 -19.17 5.53
CA GLY A 249 0.95 -17.95 6.08
C GLY A 249 2.03 -17.33 5.19
N MET A 250 2.07 -17.69 3.91
CA MET A 250 3.00 -17.13 2.93
C MET A 250 2.25 -16.70 1.68
N LEU A 251 2.66 -15.56 1.13
CA LEU A 251 2.28 -15.13 -0.21
C LEU A 251 3.35 -15.63 -1.17
N HIS A 252 2.95 -16.54 -2.05
CA HIS A 252 3.78 -17.13 -3.08
C HIS A 252 3.65 -16.35 -4.38
N PHE A 253 4.74 -16.29 -5.12
CA PHE A 253 4.81 -15.64 -6.42
C PHE A 253 5.06 -16.67 -7.53
N PRO A 254 4.60 -16.40 -8.77
CA PRO A 254 4.95 -17.21 -9.93
C PRO A 254 6.46 -17.28 -10.13
N LYS A 255 6.95 -18.44 -10.59
CA LYS A 255 8.36 -18.61 -10.98
C LYS A 255 8.69 -17.86 -12.26
N GLU A 256 7.71 -17.80 -13.18
CA GLU A 256 7.81 -17.06 -14.43
C GLU A 256 6.71 -16.01 -14.46
N TRP A 257 7.11 -14.75 -14.63
CA TRP A 257 6.18 -13.63 -14.76
C TRP A 257 5.89 -13.37 -16.24
N ARG A 258 4.71 -13.79 -16.71
CA ARG A 258 4.26 -13.57 -18.09
C ARG A 258 3.07 -12.61 -18.11
N LEU A 259 3.29 -11.42 -18.67
CA LEU A 259 2.25 -10.41 -18.86
C LEU A 259 1.31 -10.82 -20.00
N LYS A 260 0.01 -10.67 -19.76
CA LYS A 260 -1.02 -10.78 -20.80
C LYS A 260 -1.01 -9.50 -21.64
N MET A 261 -0.22 -9.50 -22.71
CA MET A 261 0.01 -8.31 -23.53
C MET A 261 -1.27 -7.75 -24.17
N ASP A 262 -2.30 -8.57 -24.36
CA ASP A 262 -3.64 -8.16 -24.83
C ASP A 262 -4.42 -7.31 -23.80
N ARG A 263 -3.95 -7.27 -22.55
CA ARG A 263 -4.51 -6.45 -21.45
C ARG A 263 -3.80 -5.11 -21.29
N LEU A 264 -2.78 -4.84 -22.11
CA LEU A 264 -1.91 -3.67 -21.99
C LEU A 264 -2.00 -2.81 -23.25
N GLN A 265 -2.01 -1.49 -23.06
CA GLN A 265 -1.88 -0.51 -24.13
C GLN A 265 -0.56 0.22 -24.00
N VAL A 266 0.27 0.24 -25.05
CA VAL A 266 1.52 1.02 -25.04
C VAL A 266 1.17 2.51 -25.13
N ILE A 267 1.60 3.29 -24.13
CA ILE A 267 1.50 4.75 -24.11
C ILE A 267 2.76 5.39 -24.71
N LEU A 268 3.92 4.86 -24.34
CA LEU A 268 5.24 5.39 -24.69
C LEU A 268 6.22 4.24 -24.91
N ASP A 269 7.06 4.33 -25.93
CA ASP A 269 8.20 3.45 -26.14
C ASP A 269 9.36 4.23 -26.76
N GLU A 270 10.38 4.57 -25.96
CA GLU A 270 11.46 5.47 -26.39
C GLU A 270 12.82 5.13 -25.77
N CYS A 271 13.88 5.66 -26.37
CA CYS A 271 15.22 5.65 -25.80
C CYS A 271 15.49 6.98 -25.08
N ILE A 272 15.93 6.90 -23.83
CA ILE A 272 16.37 7.99 -22.95
C ILE A 272 17.89 7.98 -22.83
#